data_AF-A0A3C0GVJ6-F1
#
_entry.id   AF-A0A3C0GVJ6-F1
#
_cell.length_a   1.000
_cell.length_b   1.000
_cell.length_c   1.000
_cell.angle_alpha   90.00
_cell.angle_beta   90.00
_cell.angle_gamma   90.00
#
_symmetry.space_group_name_H-M   'P 1'
#
loop_
_entity.id
_entity.type
_entity.pdbx_description
1 polymer ?
#
loop_
_entity_poly.entity_id
_entity_poly.type
_entity_poly.pdbx_seq_one_letter_code
_entity_poly.pdbx_strand_id
1 'polypeptide(L)' 'FLVVNGDVWTDLVFSTLPDAPTGDAHVVLVDNPVQHPRGDFILRADGRVSDEGDAARLTYAGIGVYR' A
#
# COMPACT_ATOMS: atom_id res chain seq x y z
N PHE A 1 11.39 -4.47 -8.34
CA PHE A 1 10.44 -4.85 -9.40
C PHE A 1 9.00 -4.55 -8.97
N LEU A 2 8.10 -4.27 -9.94
CA LEU A 2 6.66 -4.05 -9.69
C LEU A 2 5.93 -5.41 -9.54
N VAL A 3 5.05 -5.49 -8.56
CA VAL A 3 4.11 -6.60 -8.33
C VAL A 3 2.69 -6.05 -8.31
N VAL A 4 1.80 -6.72 -9.04
CA VAL A 4 0.36 -6.46 -9.05
C VAL A 4 -0.35 -7.80 -8.96
N ASN A 5 -1.30 -7.94 -8.05
CA ASN A 5 -2.14 -9.13 -7.96
C ASN A 5 -2.95 -9.30 -9.26
N GLY A 6 -3.09 -10.54 -9.75
CA GLY A 6 -3.70 -10.82 -11.05
C GLY A 6 -5.21 -10.53 -11.16
N ASP A 7 -5.87 -10.29 -10.02
CA ASP A 7 -7.29 -9.97 -9.89
C ASP A 7 -7.55 -8.48 -9.57
N VAL A 8 -6.52 -7.64 -9.61
CA VAL A 8 -6.64 -6.20 -9.37
C VAL A 8 -6.94 -5.44 -10.66
N TRP A 9 -8.09 -4.78 -10.70
CA TRP A 9 -8.41 -3.72 -11.65
C TRP A 9 -8.10 -2.35 -11.00
N THR A 10 -7.41 -1.45 -11.69
CA THR A 10 -6.96 -0.19 -11.08
C THR A 10 -6.89 0.97 -12.07
N ASP A 11 -7.20 2.18 -11.58
CA ASP A 11 -6.96 3.45 -12.28
C ASP A 11 -5.58 4.05 -11.95
N LEU A 12 -4.77 3.37 -11.11
CA LEU A 12 -3.44 3.82 -10.76
C LEU A 12 -2.53 3.88 -11.99
N VAL A 13 -2.00 5.07 -12.27
CA VAL A 13 -1.03 5.26 -13.35
C VAL A 13 0.34 4.78 -12.86
N PHE A 14 0.81 3.62 -13.31
CA PHE A 14 2.05 3.02 -12.79
C PHE A 14 3.31 3.89 -12.89
N SER A 15 3.36 4.85 -13.82
CA SER A 15 4.49 5.79 -13.91
C SER A 15 4.57 6.78 -12.73
N THR A 16 3.58 6.82 -11.84
CA THR A 16 3.64 7.60 -10.60
C THR A 16 4.33 6.83 -9.46
N LEU A 17 4.55 5.53 -9.63
CA LEU A 17 5.28 4.72 -8.66
C LEU A 17 6.78 4.99 -8.78
N PRO A 18 7.54 4.91 -7.67
CA PRO A 18 8.98 5.09 -7.73
C PRO A 18 9.65 3.91 -8.45
N ASP A 19 10.73 4.18 -9.18
CA ASP A 19 11.54 3.15 -9.83
C ASP A 19 12.16 2.16 -8.82
N ALA A 20 12.47 2.66 -7.62
CA ALA A 20 12.98 1.87 -6.51
C ALA A 20 12.43 2.39 -5.17
N PRO A 21 12.03 1.48 -4.25
CA PRO A 21 11.59 1.89 -2.93
C PRO A 21 12.75 2.43 -2.09
N THR A 22 12.47 3.39 -1.21
CA THR A 22 13.44 3.85 -0.20
C THR A 22 13.78 2.72 0.79
N GLY A 23 12.76 1.94 1.19
CA GLY A 23 12.90 0.75 2.04
C GLY A 23 12.94 -0.55 1.23
N ASP A 24 12.41 -1.63 1.79
CA ASP A 24 12.31 -2.93 1.12
C ASP A 24 11.19 -2.96 0.07
N ALA A 25 10.15 -2.16 0.29
CA ALA A 25 9.02 -2.02 -0.62
C ALA A 25 8.38 -0.62 -0.56
N HIS A 26 7.69 -0.25 -1.63
CA HIS A 26 6.73 0.85 -1.71
C HIS A 26 5.38 0.22 -2.06
N VAL A 27 4.41 0.28 -1.15
CA VAL A 27 3.10 -0.35 -1.31
C VAL A 27 2.02 0.71 -1.51
N VAL A 28 1.00 0.36 -2.29
CA VAL A 28 -0.18 1.20 -2.50
C VAL A 28 -1.23 0.84 -1.44
N LEU A 29 -1.70 1.85 -0.73
CA LEU A 29 -2.74 1.72 0.29
C LEU A 29 -4.02 2.44 -0.15
N VAL A 30 -5.16 1.88 0.20
CA VAL A 30 -6.48 2.45 -0.04
C VAL A 30 -7.30 2.50 1.25
N ASP A 31 -8.36 3.31 1.25
CA ASP A 31 -9.34 3.31 2.33
C ASP A 31 -9.92 1.91 2.54
N ASN A 32 -10.28 1.62 3.79
CA ASN A 32 -10.76 0.30 4.17
C ASN A 32 -12.14 0.03 3.55
N PRO A 33 -12.30 -1.08 2.79
CA PRO A 33 -13.61 -1.47 2.30
C PRO A 33 -14.49 -1.99 3.45
N VAL A 34 -15.80 -2.01 3.24
CA VAL A 34 -16.77 -2.43 4.27
C VAL A 34 -16.50 -3.86 4.78
N GLN A 35 -16.05 -4.77 3.92
CA GLN A 35 -15.72 -6.14 4.29
C GLN A 35 -14.36 -6.29 5.01
N HIS A 36 -13.50 -5.26 5.00
CA HIS A 36 -12.21 -5.26 5.71
C HIS A 36 -12.00 -3.98 6.52
N PRO A 37 -12.88 -3.69 7.51
CA PRO A 37 -12.94 -2.39 8.18
C PRO A 37 -11.73 -2.10 9.07
N ARG A 38 -10.95 -3.13 9.43
CA ARG A 38 -9.78 -2.99 10.30
C ARG A 38 -8.52 -2.57 9.55
N GLY A 39 -8.50 -2.71 8.22
CA GLY A 39 -7.32 -2.45 7.40
C GLY A 39 -6.11 -3.32 7.77
N ASP A 40 -4.98 -3.02 7.14
CA ASP A 40 -3.74 -3.76 7.31
C ASP A 40 -2.71 -2.90 8.06
N PHE A 41 -2.41 -1.71 7.53
CA PHE A 41 -1.27 -0.90 7.95
C PHE A 41 -1.67 0.51 8.36
N ILE A 42 -0.92 1.08 9.31
CA ILE A 42 -0.90 2.51 9.61
C ILE A 42 0.10 3.17 8.66
N LEU A 43 -0.34 4.22 7.96
CA LEU A 43 0.55 5.10 7.20
C LEU A 43 1.00 6.26 8.10
N ARG A 44 2.29 6.28 8.45
CA ARG A 44 2.88 7.35 9.26
C ARG A 44 3.10 8.61 8.43
N ALA A 45 3.24 9.75 9.11
CA ALA A 45 3.44 11.06 8.47
C ALA A 45 4.75 11.15 7.64
N ASP A 46 5.73 10.28 7.91
CA ASP A 46 6.98 10.16 7.16
C ASP A 46 6.87 9.26 5.92
N GLY A 47 5.67 8.74 5.62
CA GLY A 47 5.40 7.86 4.48
C GLY A 47 5.75 6.39 4.72
N ARG A 48 6.12 5.99 5.95
CA ARG A 48 6.37 4.58 6.28
C ARG A 48 5.12 3.86 6.77
N VAL A 49 5.03 2.57 6.44
CA VAL A 49 4.02 1.67 6.97
C VAL A 49 4.42 1.11 8.33
N SER A 50 3.44 0.87 9.20
CA SER A 50 3.61 0.18 10.47
C SER A 50 2.36 -0.62 10.80
N ASP A 51 2.54 -1.73 11.52
CA ASP A 51 1.49 -2.54 12.11
C ASP A 51 1.23 -2.22 13.59
N GLU A 52 2.04 -1.35 14.20
CA GLU A 52 1.98 -0.98 15.61
C GLU A 52 1.24 0.34 15.86
N GLY A 53 0.40 0.36 16.90
CA GLY A 53 -0.34 1.53 17.37
C GLY A 53 -1.84 1.51 17.03
N ASP A 54 -2.52 2.57 17.49
CA ASP A 54 -3.99 2.72 17.44
C ASP A 54 -4.47 3.80 16.45
N ALA A 55 -3.65 4.13 15.46
CA ALA A 55 -4.02 5.10 14.42
C ALA A 55 -4.90 4.47 13.32
N ALA A 56 -5.51 5.33 12.49
CA ALA A 56 -6.29 4.89 11.35
C ALA A 56 -5.46 3.98 10.43
N ARG A 57 -6.03 2.82 10.09
CA ARG A 57 -5.42 1.82 9.21
C ARG A 57 -5.98 1.95 7.80
N LEU A 58 -5.16 1.55 6.84
CA LEU A 58 -5.47 1.45 5.43
C LEU A 58 -5.23 0.02 4.95
N THR A 59 -5.87 -0.32 3.84
CA THR A 59 -5.81 -1.66 3.25
C THR A 59 -4.78 -1.69 2.13
N TYR A 60 -3.98 -2.76 2.05
CA TYR A 60 -3.05 -2.96 0.95
C TYR A 60 -3.81 -3.29 -0.34
N ALA A 61 -3.53 -2.54 -1.41
CA ALA A 61 -4.25 -2.64 -2.67
C ALA A 61 -3.81 -3.82 -3.56
N GLY A 62 -2.85 -4.64 -3.13
CA GLY A 62 -2.28 -5.69 -3.99
C GLY A 62 -1.31 -5.15 -5.05
N ILE A 63 -0.80 -3.92 -4.89
CA ILE A 63 0.16 -3.28 -5.79
C ILE A 63 1.37 -2.77 -5.00
N GLY A 64 2.59 -3.13 -5.41
CA GLY A 64 3.80 -2.64 -4.77
C GLY A 64 5.06 -2.76 -5.61
N VAL A 65 6.03 -1.88 -5.34
CA VAL A 65 7.39 -1.94 -5.90
C VAL A 65 8.32 -2.47 -4.83
N TYR A 66 8.95 -3.61 -5.10
CA TYR A 66 9.87 -4.30 -4.20
C TYR A 66 11.31 -4.11 -4.66
N ARG A 67 12.28 -4.28 -3.75
CA ARG A 67 13.68 -4.39 -4.14
C ARG A 67 13.98 -5.75 -4.76
#